data_AF-A0AAV5MTF6-F1
#
_entry.id   AF-A0AAV5MTF6-F1
#
_cell.length_a   1.000
_cell.length_b   1.000
_cell.length_c   1.000
_cell.angle_alpha   90.00
_cell.angle_beta   90.00
_cell.angle_gamma   90.00
#
_symmetry.space_group_name_H-M   'P 1'
#
loop_
_entity.id
_entity.type
_entity.pdbx_description
1 polymer ?
#
loop_
_entity_poly.entity_id
_entity_poly.type
_entity_poly.pdbx_seq_one_letter_code
_entity_poly.pdbx_strand_id
1 'polypeptide(L)'
;MQHQLQHQTPAVVSTPPSTTMEAPPKLVALAMERLSHAARLIADIHLGADRLLEALFVAAEPHKRSEPLDLFIKEDSSMRQHLQDLRSIGKQLDESGMLNESLKSRRA
;
A
#
# COMPACT_ATOMS: atom_id res chain seq x y z
N MET A 1 57.11 51.08 -4.28
CA MET A 1 56.75 49.65 -4.07
C MET A 1 55.57 49.64 -3.11
N GLN A 2 54.34 49.95 -3.55
CA GLN A 2 53.40 48.96 -4.12
C GLN A 2 53.57 47.59 -3.46
N HIS A 3 52.68 47.21 -2.55
CA HIS A 3 51.81 46.05 -2.77
C HIS A 3 50.52 46.15 -1.95
N GLN A 4 49.45 46.20 -2.72
CA GLN A 4 48.06 46.01 -2.39
C GLN A 4 47.81 44.50 -2.19
N LEU A 5 47.22 44.10 -1.08
CA LEU A 5 46.62 42.78 -0.92
C LEU A 5 45.13 42.98 -0.64
N GLN A 6 44.37 42.93 -1.74
CA GLN A 6 42.94 42.69 -1.72
C GLN A 6 42.66 41.19 -1.49
N HIS A 7 41.44 40.92 -1.00
CA HIS A 7 40.68 39.66 -1.05
C HIS A 7 40.82 38.67 0.12
N GLN A 8 39.80 38.61 0.97
CA GLN A 8 38.79 37.54 0.90
C GLN A 8 37.63 37.79 1.88
N THR A 9 36.47 38.07 1.29
CA THR A 9 35.15 37.92 1.92
C THR A 9 34.92 36.44 2.27
N PRO A 10 34.36 36.11 3.44
CA PRO A 10 33.92 34.74 3.70
C PRO A 10 32.73 34.46 2.79
N ALA A 11 32.95 33.61 1.78
CA ALA A 11 31.88 33.01 1.02
C ALA A 11 31.01 32.21 1.99
N VAL A 12 29.81 32.72 2.27
CA VAL A 12 28.72 31.92 2.82
C VAL A 12 28.52 30.77 1.84
N VAL A 13 28.94 29.58 2.25
CA VAL A 13 28.59 28.32 1.60
C VAL A 13 27.08 28.16 1.80
N SER A 14 26.32 28.73 0.88
CA SER A 14 24.92 28.36 0.66
C SER A 14 24.94 26.97 0.07
N THR A 15 24.97 25.94 0.92
CA THR A 15 24.56 24.60 0.52
C THR A 15 23.15 24.71 -0.07
N PRO A 16 22.94 24.33 -1.35
CA PRO A 16 21.59 24.28 -1.90
C PRO A 16 20.76 23.33 -1.03
N PRO A 17 19.46 23.61 -0.78
CA PRO A 17 18.61 22.65 -0.12
C PRO A 17 18.59 21.41 -1.02
N SER A 18 19.24 20.34 -0.57
CA SER A 18 19.04 19.01 -1.10
C SER A 18 17.56 18.69 -0.90
N THR A 19 16.77 18.92 -1.95
CA THR A 19 15.39 18.47 -2.07
C THR A 19 15.42 16.96 -2.28
N THR A 20 15.93 16.21 -1.29
CA THR A 20 15.46 14.86 -1.07
C THR A 20 14.02 15.05 -0.64
N MET A 21 13.13 14.73 -1.57
CA MET A 21 11.67 14.83 -1.49
C MET A 21 11.13 13.79 -0.48
N GLU A 22 11.72 13.78 0.70
CA GLU A 22 11.38 12.91 1.82
C GLU A 22 10.02 13.38 2.32
N ALA A 23 9.00 12.56 2.08
CA ALA A 23 7.65 12.86 2.52
C ALA A 23 7.67 13.16 4.03
N PRO A 24 6.96 14.20 4.51
CA PRO A 24 6.90 14.56 5.92
C PRO A 24 6.71 13.31 6.82
N PRO A 25 7.44 13.16 7.94
CA PRO A 25 7.40 11.93 8.76
C PRO A 25 6.00 11.46 9.15
N LYS A 26 5.06 12.41 9.32
CA LYS A 26 3.64 12.13 9.59
C LYS A 26 2.93 11.44 8.43
N LEU A 27 3.23 11.83 7.19
CA LEU A 27 2.66 11.20 5.99
C LEU A 27 3.21 9.78 5.80
N VAL A 28 4.49 9.57 6.11
CA VAL A 28 5.10 8.24 6.10
C VAL A 28 4.45 7.33 7.14
N ALA A 29 4.25 7.82 8.37
CA ALA A 29 3.58 7.05 9.42
C ALA A 29 2.16 6.64 9.01
N LEU A 30 1.37 7.57 8.46
CA LEU A 30 0.02 7.30 7.95
C LEU A 30 0.04 6.29 6.79
N ALA A 31 1.02 6.40 5.88
CA ALA A 31 1.17 5.46 4.79
C ALA A 31 1.51 4.05 5.29
N MET A 32 2.40 3.93 6.29
CA MET A 32 2.74 2.66 6.92
C MET A 32 1.55 2.04 7.65
N GLU A 33 0.73 2.84 8.33
CA GLU A 33 -0.52 2.39 8.94
C GLU A 33 -1.47 1.82 7.89
N ARG A 34 -1.66 2.55 6.78
CA ARG A 34 -2.47 2.10 5.64
C ARG A 34 -1.93 0.82 5.01
N LEU A 35 -0.62 0.69 4.85
CA LEU A 35 0.03 -0.54 4.37
C LEU A 35 -0.19 -1.71 5.36
N SER A 36 -0.11 -1.45 6.66
CA SER A 36 -0.39 -2.46 7.69
C SER A 36 -1.86 -2.90 7.67
N HIS A 37 -2.78 -1.98 7.36
CA HIS A 37 -4.19 -2.31 7.15
C HIS A 37 -4.38 -3.14 5.87
N ALA A 38 -3.77 -2.74 4.75
CA ALA A 38 -3.80 -3.50 3.51
C ALA A 38 -3.27 -4.93 3.68
N ALA A 39 -2.20 -5.13 4.44
CA ALA A 39 -1.66 -6.45 4.75
C ALA A 39 -2.68 -7.35 5.47
N ARG A 40 -3.45 -6.79 6.41
CA ARG A 40 -4.55 -7.51 7.08
C ARG A 40 -5.65 -7.90 6.10
N LEU A 41 -6.11 -6.96 5.27
CA LEU A 41 -7.13 -7.25 4.25
C LEU A 41 -6.68 -8.36 3.29
N ILE A 42 -5.41 -8.38 2.89
CA ILE A 42 -4.84 -9.46 2.06
C ILE A 42 -4.88 -10.80 2.79
N ALA A 43 -4.51 -10.83 4.07
CA ALA A 43 -4.59 -12.04 4.88
C ALA A 43 -6.04 -12.54 5.04
N ASP A 44 -6.99 -11.63 5.22
CA ASP A 44 -8.42 -11.96 5.32
C ASP A 44 -8.97 -12.53 4.00
N ILE A 45 -8.54 -11.98 2.85
CA ILE A 45 -8.88 -12.51 1.52
C ILE A 45 -8.31 -13.92 1.34
N HIS A 46 -7.05 -14.14 1.72
CA HIS A 46 -6.42 -15.46 1.64
C HIS A 46 -7.15 -16.48 2.51
N LEU A 47 -7.49 -16.12 3.76
CA LEU A 47 -8.25 -16.99 4.64
C LEU A 47 -9.64 -17.33 4.08
N GLY A 48 -10.33 -16.36 3.51
CA GLY A 48 -11.62 -16.59 2.84
C GLY A 48 -11.48 -17.58 1.67
N ALA A 49 -10.43 -17.43 0.86
CA ALA A 49 -10.15 -18.35 -0.24
C ALA A 49 -9.88 -19.78 0.25
N ASP A 50 -9.13 -19.95 1.34
CA ASP A 50 -8.88 -21.26 1.94
C ASP A 50 -10.18 -21.91 2.44
N ARG A 51 -11.08 -21.14 3.07
CA ARG A 51 -12.40 -21.62 3.51
C ARG A 51 -13.28 -22.04 2.34
N LEU A 52 -13.24 -21.30 1.24
CA LEU A 52 -13.98 -21.65 0.02
C LEU A 52 -13.45 -22.96 -0.57
N LEU A 53 -12.13 -23.15 -0.62
CA LEU A 53 -11.50 -24.39 -1.07
C LEU A 53 -11.88 -25.57 -0.18
N GLU A 54 -11.80 -25.40 1.14
CA GLU A 54 -12.22 -26.42 2.11
C GLU A 54 -13.70 -26.79 1.92
N ALA A 55 -14.59 -25.80 1.80
CA ALA A 55 -16.01 -26.04 1.58
C ALA A 55 -16.28 -26.78 0.27
N LEU A 56 -15.52 -26.50 -0.80
CA LEU A 56 -15.60 -27.25 -2.06
C LEU A 56 -15.23 -28.72 -1.86
N PHE A 57 -14.13 -28.99 -1.15
CA PHE A 57 -13.72 -30.37 -0.86
C PHE A 57 -14.75 -31.12 -0.01
N VAL A 58 -15.33 -30.47 1.01
CA VAL A 58 -16.38 -31.08 1.84
C VAL A 58 -17.65 -31.35 1.03
N ALA A 59 -18.03 -30.44 0.13
CA ALA A 59 -19.22 -30.58 -0.71
C ALA A 59 -19.09 -31.69 -1.77
N ALA A 60 -17.86 -31.99 -2.19
CA ALA A 60 -17.57 -33.05 -3.15
C ALA A 60 -17.71 -34.46 -2.54
N GLU A 61 -17.78 -34.58 -1.20
CA GLU A 61 -17.88 -35.88 -0.53
C GLU A 61 -19.31 -36.46 -0.62
N PRO A 62 -19.50 -37.63 -1.25
CA PRO A 62 -20.83 -38.20 -1.53
C PRO A 62 -21.64 -38.56 -0.27
N HIS A 63 -20.99 -38.67 0.88
CA HIS A 63 -21.62 -38.99 2.17
C HIS A 63 -21.96 -37.74 2.99
N LYS A 64 -21.51 -36.54 2.58
CA LYS A 64 -21.75 -35.28 3.29
C LYS A 64 -22.73 -34.41 2.50
N ARG A 65 -24.02 -34.54 2.80
CA ARG A 65 -25.04 -33.55 2.40
C ARG A 65 -24.92 -32.30 3.28
N SER A 66 -23.86 -31.51 3.10
CA SER A 66 -23.87 -30.12 3.58
C SER A 66 -24.19 -29.23 2.39
N GLU A 67 -25.23 -28.40 2.47
CA GLU A 67 -25.37 -27.26 1.56
C GLU A 67 -24.40 -26.17 2.02
N PRO A 68 -23.23 -26.00 1.40
CA PRO A 68 -22.25 -25.00 1.81
C PRO A 68 -22.56 -23.65 1.13
N LEU A 69 -23.70 -23.54 0.44
CA LEU A 69 -24.07 -22.40 -0.41
C LEU A 69 -24.07 -21.09 0.38
N ASP A 70 -24.57 -21.10 1.61
CA ASP A 70 -24.55 -19.91 2.48
C ASP A 70 -23.12 -19.49 2.85
N LEU A 71 -22.22 -20.46 3.05
CA LEU A 71 -20.81 -20.19 3.30
C LEU A 71 -20.15 -19.57 2.05
N PHE A 72 -20.41 -20.13 0.86
CA PHE A 72 -19.92 -19.57 -0.40
C PHE A 72 -20.35 -18.11 -0.61
N ILE A 73 -21.64 -17.83 -0.42
CA ILE A 73 -22.21 -16.49 -0.59
C ILE A 73 -21.59 -15.51 0.42
N LYS A 74 -21.44 -15.93 1.67
CA LYS A 74 -20.88 -15.11 2.74
C LYS A 74 -19.40 -14.79 2.50
N GLU A 75 -18.59 -15.80 2.22
CA GLU A 75 -17.15 -15.62 2.01
C GLU A 75 -16.88 -14.85 0.70
N ASP A 76 -17.60 -15.11 -0.39
CA ASP A 76 -17.49 -14.29 -1.63
C ASP A 76 -17.82 -12.82 -1.36
N SER A 77 -18.90 -12.55 -0.62
CA SER A 77 -19.28 -11.18 -0.26
C SER A 77 -18.21 -10.49 0.60
N SER A 78 -17.68 -11.20 1.61
CA SER A 78 -16.63 -10.67 2.49
C SER A 78 -15.33 -10.39 1.71
N MET A 79 -14.89 -11.33 0.88
CA MET A 79 -13.69 -11.17 0.06
C MET A 79 -13.84 -10.02 -0.94
N ARG A 80 -15.01 -9.85 -1.56
CA ARG A 80 -15.30 -8.70 -2.44
C ARG A 80 -15.20 -7.38 -1.69
N GLN A 81 -15.72 -7.31 -0.47
CA GLN A 81 -15.60 -6.11 0.36
C GLN A 81 -14.13 -5.81 0.67
N HIS A 82 -13.36 -6.80 1.13
CA HIS A 82 -11.92 -6.61 1.40
C HIS A 82 -11.15 -6.16 0.15
N LEU A 83 -11.49 -6.67 -1.04
CA LEU A 83 -10.90 -6.22 -2.31
C LEU A 83 -11.29 -4.78 -2.68
N GLN A 84 -12.50 -4.33 -2.33
CA GLN A 84 -12.89 -2.93 -2.51
C GLN A 84 -12.14 -2.02 -1.54
N ASP A 85 -12.01 -2.43 -0.29
CA ASP A 85 -11.29 -1.68 0.74
C ASP A 85 -9.79 -1.58 0.38
N LEU A 86 -9.19 -2.67 -0.10
CA LEU A 86 -7.80 -2.68 -0.56
C LEU A 86 -7.57 -1.73 -1.74
N ARG A 87 -8.53 -1.65 -2.69
CA ARG A 87 -8.50 -0.67 -3.78
C ARG A 87 -8.60 0.76 -3.27
N SER A 88 -9.47 1.00 -2.28
CA SER A 88 -9.60 2.31 -1.63
C SER A 88 -8.30 2.75 -0.97
N ILE A 89 -7.65 1.86 -0.21
CA ILE A 89 -6.34 2.13 0.40
C ILE A 89 -5.29 2.44 -0.67
N GLY A 90 -5.25 1.65 -1.75
CA GLY A 90 -4.34 1.88 -2.88
C GLY A 90 -4.53 3.28 -3.50
N LYS A 91 -5.78 3.72 -3.66
CA LYS A 91 -6.10 5.07 -4.16
C LYS A 91 -5.65 6.16 -3.18
N GLN A 92 -5.88 5.99 -1.88
CA GLN A 92 -5.45 6.94 -0.86
C GLN A 92 -3.92 7.08 -0.79
N LEU A 93 -3.19 5.99 -1.01
CA LEU A 93 -1.73 6.00 -1.07
C LEU A 93 -1.23 6.71 -2.33
N ASP A 94 -1.88 6.50 -3.48
CA ASP A 94 -1.59 7.21 -4.74
C ASP A 94 -1.84 8.72 -4.62
N GLU A 95 -3.02 9.11 -4.12
CA GLU A 95 -3.41 10.51 -3.89
C GLU A 95 -2.45 11.22 -2.91
N SER A 96 -1.84 10.48 -1.97
CA SER A 96 -0.84 11.02 -1.05
C SER A 96 0.58 11.12 -1.62
N GLY A 97 0.80 10.71 -2.88
CA GLY A 97 2.12 10.72 -3.52
C GLY A 97 3.09 9.67 -2.99
N MET A 98 2.61 8.68 -2.24
CA MET A 98 3.42 7.60 -1.65
C MET A 98 3.65 6.44 -2.63
N LEU A 99 2.75 6.27 -3.62
CA LEU A 99 2.96 5.34 -4.71
C LEU A 99 3.75 6.04 -5.81
N ASN A 100 4.99 5.60 -6.00
CA ASN A 100 5.93 6.20 -6.93
C ASN A 100 5.35 6.28 -8.37
N GLU A 101 5.74 7.29 -9.13
CA GLU A 101 5.29 7.55 -10.52
C GLU A 101 5.47 6.34 -11.47
N SER A 102 6.36 5.38 -11.11
CA SER A 102 6.51 4.10 -11.81
C SER A 102 5.24 3.23 -11.84
N LEU A 103 4.28 3.42 -10.92
CA LEU A 103 2.98 2.73 -10.98
C LEU A 103 1.97 3.46 -11.87
N LYS A 104 2.02 4.79 -11.97
CA LYS A 104 1.20 5.58 -12.90
C LYS A 104 1.59 5.32 -14.35
N SER A 105 2.89 5.24 -14.66
CA SER A 105 3.37 4.97 -16.02
C SER A 105 3.01 3.60 -16.57
N ARG A 106 2.61 2.63 -15.73
CA ARG A 106 2.14 1.30 -16.16
C ARG A 106 0.63 1.22 -16.43
N ARG A 107 -0.12 2.28 -16.10
CA ARG A 107 -1.55 2.41 -16.37
C ARG A 107 -1.86 3.35 -17.55
N ALA A 108 -0.84 3.99 -18.14
CA ALA A 108 -0.95 4.88 -19.30
C ALA A 108 -0.84 4.11 -20.62
#